data_AF-A0A0D2G650-F1
#
_entry.id   AF-A0A0D2G650-F1
#
_cell.length_a   1.000
_cell.length_b   1.000
_cell.length_c   1.000
_cell.angle_alpha   90.00
_cell.angle_beta   90.00
_cell.angle_gamma   90.00
#
_symmetry.space_group_name_H-M   'P 1'
#
loop_
_entity.id
_entity.type
_entity.pdbx_description
1 polymer ?
#
loop_
_entity_poly.entity_id
_entity_poly.type
_entity_poly.pdbx_seq_one_letter_code
_entity_poly.pdbx_strand_id
1 'polypeptide(L)'
;MRRYMTDGRKPRYGYYELFDAGNIDDQGGVLDPNSPRAHYGKGNTLFHVDSSFNPRRASFSILRAVEIPPPGNGGNTDFADSRTAWDELSPTLQKELLENDYIVHHSIAHSRKLGSPEFFKDLDPTNEGHMARHRLIQIHEPSGRRNIYIAAHSHHIEGVSEEKSAELIKTLLDHVTQKKYTISVEWKQPTDMIIWDNRCTLHRANGGAFEGKYRRDLRRTTVHDTSSTAWGLNEIADTENWVVNRAATRAAGNAK
;
A
#
# COMPACT_ATOMS: atom_id res chain seq x y z
N MET A 1 4.56 20.36 -10.64
CA MET A 1 4.59 19.05 -9.95
C MET A 1 3.94 18.02 -10.87
N ARG A 2 4.70 17.30 -11.71
CA ARG A 2 4.16 16.21 -12.54
C ARG A 2 3.85 15.04 -11.59
N ARG A 3 2.66 15.04 -11.00
CA ARG A 3 2.23 14.03 -10.03
C ARG A 3 2.15 12.68 -10.74
N TYR A 4 3.03 11.76 -10.32
CA TYR A 4 2.89 10.31 -10.44
C TYR A 4 2.32 9.85 -11.79
N MET A 5 2.97 10.22 -12.89
CA MET A 5 2.48 9.84 -14.23
C MET A 5 2.63 8.33 -14.41
N THR A 6 1.50 7.65 -14.30
CA THR A 6 1.01 6.64 -15.26
C THR A 6 1.96 6.45 -16.42
N ASP A 7 2.87 5.48 -16.33
CA ASP A 7 3.80 5.10 -17.40
C ASP A 7 3.00 4.64 -18.63
N GLY A 8 2.55 5.59 -19.45
CA GLY A 8 1.68 5.39 -20.62
C GLY A 8 0.18 5.19 -20.36
N ARG A 9 -0.27 5.01 -19.10
CA ARG A 9 -1.71 4.78 -18.81
C ARG A 9 -2.55 6.04 -19.06
N LYS A 10 -3.60 5.93 -19.88
CA LYS A 10 -4.59 7.00 -20.08
C LYS A 10 -5.51 7.02 -18.85
N PRO A 11 -5.55 8.10 -18.05
CA PRO A 11 -6.45 8.15 -16.92
C PRO A 11 -7.90 8.18 -17.43
N ARG A 12 -8.80 7.42 -16.78
CA ARG A 12 -10.25 7.46 -17.06
C ARG A 12 -10.88 8.81 -16.70
N TYR A 13 -10.20 9.61 -15.89
CA TYR A 13 -10.67 10.87 -15.35
C TYR A 13 -9.71 12.01 -15.72
N GLY A 14 -10.24 13.20 -15.96
CA GLY A 14 -9.43 14.41 -16.18
C GLY A 14 -8.77 14.97 -14.91
N TYR A 15 -8.99 14.34 -13.75
CA TYR A 15 -8.45 14.74 -12.46
C TYR A 15 -7.34 13.78 -12.02
N TYR A 16 -6.12 14.27 -11.93
CA TYR A 16 -4.96 13.46 -11.54
C TYR A 16 -5.02 13.01 -10.07
N GLU A 17 -5.76 13.75 -9.24
CA GLU A 17 -6.00 13.45 -7.84
C GLU A 17 -6.91 12.23 -7.64
N LEU A 18 -7.63 11.81 -8.69
CA LEU A 18 -8.59 10.71 -8.62
C LEU A 18 -7.99 9.42 -9.14
N PHE A 19 -7.58 8.57 -8.20
CA PHE A 19 -7.08 7.23 -8.48
C PHE A 19 -8.23 6.23 -8.70
N ASP A 20 -8.05 5.38 -9.71
CA ASP A 20 -8.94 4.29 -10.05
C ASP A 20 -8.55 3.02 -9.28
N ALA A 21 -9.26 2.75 -8.19
CA ALA A 21 -9.03 1.63 -7.28
C ALA A 21 -9.96 0.43 -7.56
N GLY A 22 -10.70 0.49 -8.66
CA GLY A 22 -11.63 -0.54 -9.10
C GLY A 22 -11.03 -1.54 -10.10
N ASN A 23 -11.88 -2.44 -10.59
CA ASN A 23 -11.57 -3.38 -11.68
C ASN A 23 -12.15 -2.91 -13.03
N ILE A 24 -12.02 -1.62 -13.32
CA ILE A 24 -12.60 -1.04 -14.54
C ILE A 24 -11.51 -0.80 -15.58
N ASP A 25 -11.63 -1.41 -16.77
CA ASP A 25 -10.69 -1.19 -17.87
C ASP A 25 -10.79 0.23 -18.46
N ASP A 26 -9.90 0.55 -19.41
CA ASP A 26 -9.81 1.90 -19.99
C ASP A 26 -11.01 2.27 -20.89
N GLN A 27 -11.82 1.29 -21.31
CA GLN A 27 -13.09 1.48 -22.02
C GLN A 27 -14.30 1.54 -21.08
N GLY A 28 -14.06 1.40 -19.77
CA GLY A 28 -15.10 1.37 -18.77
C GLY A 28 -15.71 -0.01 -18.53
N GLY A 29 -15.19 -1.09 -19.12
CA GLY A 29 -15.63 -2.47 -18.92
C GLY A 29 -15.03 -3.16 -17.69
N VAL A 30 -15.31 -4.46 -17.52
CA VAL A 30 -14.69 -5.27 -16.46
C VAL A 30 -13.28 -5.63 -16.87
N LEU A 31 -12.30 -5.32 -16.02
CA LEU A 31 -10.90 -5.62 -16.24
C LEU A 31 -10.67 -7.13 -16.30
N ASP A 32 -9.99 -7.59 -17.36
CA ASP A 32 -9.52 -8.97 -17.48
C ASP A 32 -8.56 -9.31 -16.32
N PRO A 33 -8.87 -10.32 -15.48
CA PRO A 33 -8.03 -10.75 -14.35
C PRO A 33 -6.61 -11.18 -14.73
N ASN A 34 -6.37 -11.53 -15.99
CA ASN A 34 -5.06 -11.93 -16.51
C ASN A 34 -4.31 -10.76 -17.17
N SER A 35 -4.93 -9.58 -17.26
CA SER A 35 -4.26 -8.41 -17.82
C SER A 35 -3.08 -7.96 -16.94
N PRO A 36 -2.05 -7.34 -17.51
CA PRO A 36 -0.96 -6.77 -16.72
C PRO A 36 -1.42 -5.81 -15.62
N ARG A 37 -2.50 -5.06 -15.87
CA ARG A 37 -3.10 -4.15 -14.90
C ARG A 37 -3.74 -4.90 -13.73
N ALA A 38 -4.40 -6.02 -13.98
CA ALA A 38 -4.95 -6.86 -12.92
C ALA A 38 -3.84 -7.48 -12.07
N HIS A 39 -2.78 -8.01 -12.71
CA HIS A 39 -1.61 -8.52 -12.00
C HIS A 39 -0.93 -7.45 -11.14
N TYR A 40 -0.76 -6.24 -11.67
CA TYR A 40 -0.27 -5.10 -10.90
C TYR A 40 -1.20 -4.77 -9.71
N GLY A 41 -2.52 -4.82 -9.93
CA GLY A 41 -3.54 -4.57 -8.91
C GLY A 41 -3.54 -5.59 -7.75
N LYS A 42 -3.03 -6.82 -7.95
CA LYS A 42 -2.93 -7.84 -6.89
C LYS A 42 -2.09 -7.38 -5.70
N GLY A 43 -1.17 -6.43 -5.88
CA GLY A 43 -0.46 -5.84 -4.75
C GLY A 43 -1.38 -5.15 -3.72
N ASN A 44 -2.58 -4.73 -4.12
CA ASN A 44 -3.57 -4.13 -3.22
C ASN A 44 -4.30 -5.17 -2.35
N THR A 45 -4.16 -6.47 -2.62
CA THR A 45 -4.73 -7.54 -1.78
C THR A 45 -3.81 -7.93 -0.61
N LEU A 46 -2.60 -7.38 -0.59
CA LEU A 46 -1.68 -7.46 0.54
C LEU A 46 -1.95 -6.30 1.51
N PHE A 47 -1.77 -6.53 2.81
CA PHE A 47 -1.86 -5.46 3.80
C PHE A 47 -0.77 -4.42 3.56
N HIS A 48 -1.18 -3.19 3.27
CA HIS A 48 -0.28 -2.12 2.90
C HIS A 48 -0.71 -0.76 3.45
N VAL A 49 0.21 0.19 3.36
CA VAL A 49 0.00 1.59 3.69
C VAL A 49 0.15 2.40 2.42
N ASP A 50 -0.87 3.20 2.08
CA ASP A 50 -0.85 3.97 0.84
C ASP A 50 0.35 4.90 0.78
N SER A 51 1.03 4.89 -0.36
CA SER A 51 2.16 5.78 -0.62
C SER A 51 3.29 5.68 0.40
N SER A 52 3.40 4.60 1.18
CA SER A 52 4.56 4.40 2.06
C SER A 52 5.87 4.21 1.29
N PHE A 53 5.80 3.95 -0.01
CA PHE A 53 6.93 3.91 -0.95
C PHE A 53 7.24 5.29 -1.57
N ASN A 54 6.48 6.34 -1.23
CA ASN A 54 6.76 7.72 -1.64
C ASN A 54 7.57 8.44 -0.56
N PRO A 55 8.42 9.41 -0.93
CA PRO A 55 9.23 10.15 0.03
C PRO A 55 8.38 10.95 1.01
N ARG A 56 7.30 11.56 0.52
CA ARG A 56 6.22 12.10 1.36
C ARG A 56 5.11 11.06 1.51
N ARG A 57 4.79 10.72 2.75
CA ARG A 57 3.74 9.76 3.07
C ARG A 57 2.35 10.32 2.77
N ALA A 58 1.39 9.42 2.62
CA ALA A 58 -0.03 9.76 2.72
C ALA A 58 -0.45 9.91 4.19
N SER A 59 -1.37 10.83 4.48
CA SER A 59 -2.16 10.83 5.71
C SER A 59 -3.47 10.09 5.44
N PHE A 60 -4.47 10.78 4.91
CA PHE A 60 -5.78 10.20 4.69
C PHE A 60 -5.94 9.67 3.28
N SER A 61 -6.56 8.51 3.17
CA SER A 61 -7.13 8.03 1.93
C SER A 61 -8.65 8.06 2.03
N ILE A 62 -9.29 8.58 0.99
CA ILE A 62 -10.74 8.76 0.90
C ILE A 62 -11.19 7.95 -0.30
N LEU A 63 -11.87 6.83 -0.05
CA LEU A 63 -12.31 5.88 -1.06
C LEU A 63 -13.84 5.90 -1.13
N ARG A 64 -14.37 6.16 -2.33
CA ARG A 64 -15.81 6.19 -2.58
C ARG A 64 -16.22 5.07 -3.52
N ALA A 65 -17.30 4.39 -3.17
CA ALA A 65 -18.00 3.46 -4.04
C ALA A 65 -18.85 4.20 -5.07
N VAL A 66 -18.63 3.91 -6.35
CA VAL A 66 -19.50 4.34 -7.45
C VAL A 66 -20.36 3.18 -7.92
N GLU A 67 -19.76 2.01 -8.01
CA GLU A 67 -20.42 0.77 -8.36
C GLU A 67 -19.74 -0.36 -7.57
N ILE A 68 -20.53 -1.28 -7.04
CA ILE A 68 -20.05 -2.41 -6.25
C ILE A 68 -20.64 -3.71 -6.78
N PRO A 69 -19.94 -4.86 -6.58
CA PRO A 69 -20.49 -6.16 -6.91
C PRO A 69 -21.79 -6.43 -6.13
N PRO A 70 -22.65 -7.35 -6.62
CA PRO A 70 -23.80 -7.81 -5.85
C PRO A 70 -23.37 -8.40 -4.50
N PRO A 71 -24.20 -8.29 -3.44
CA PRO A 71 -23.89 -8.85 -2.13
C PRO A 71 -23.45 -10.31 -2.19
N GLY A 72 -22.49 -10.68 -1.34
CA GLY A 72 -21.93 -12.04 -1.28
C GLY A 72 -20.86 -12.37 -2.32
N ASN A 73 -20.46 -11.43 -3.19
CA ASN A 73 -19.41 -11.68 -4.20
C ASN A 73 -18.01 -11.23 -3.79
N GLY A 74 -17.82 -10.78 -2.54
CA GLY A 74 -16.54 -10.28 -2.02
C GLY A 74 -16.30 -8.79 -2.35
N GLY A 75 -15.03 -8.36 -2.32
CA GLY A 75 -14.68 -6.96 -2.61
C GLY A 75 -14.66 -6.01 -1.40
N ASN A 76 -14.77 -6.56 -0.18
CA ASN A 76 -14.61 -5.82 1.08
C ASN A 76 -13.23 -5.13 1.17
N THR A 77 -13.10 -4.23 2.14
CA THR A 77 -11.80 -3.65 2.50
C THR A 77 -11.48 -4.01 3.93
N ASP A 78 -10.35 -4.68 4.14
CA ASP A 78 -9.87 -4.98 5.49
C ASP A 78 -8.94 -3.87 5.97
N PHE A 79 -9.00 -3.57 7.26
CA PHE A 79 -8.11 -2.62 7.94
C PHE A 79 -7.45 -3.30 9.13
N ALA A 80 -6.21 -2.90 9.44
CA ALA A 80 -5.47 -3.36 10.61
C ALA A 80 -4.99 -2.17 11.45
N ASP A 81 -5.25 -2.18 12.75
CA ASP A 81 -4.79 -1.15 13.69
C ASP A 81 -3.37 -1.45 14.21
N SER A 82 -2.39 -0.80 13.61
CA SER A 82 -0.97 -0.95 13.97
C SER A 82 -0.60 -0.37 15.35
N ARG A 83 -1.47 0.45 15.95
CA ARG A 83 -1.27 1.00 17.31
C ARG A 83 -1.62 -0.03 18.37
N THR A 84 -2.76 -0.69 18.22
CA THR A 84 -3.17 -1.77 19.13
C THR A 84 -2.21 -2.96 19.00
N ALA A 85 -1.75 -3.25 17.78
CA ALA A 85 -0.69 -4.23 17.57
C ALA A 85 0.63 -3.84 18.27
N TRP A 86 1.01 -2.56 18.28
CA TRP A 86 2.16 -2.10 19.07
C TRP A 86 1.95 -2.34 20.56
N ASP A 87 0.84 -1.87 21.13
CA ASP A 87 0.57 -1.92 22.58
C ASP A 87 0.62 -3.36 23.13
N GLU A 88 0.18 -4.34 22.34
CA GLU A 88 0.14 -5.76 22.71
C GLU A 88 1.39 -6.56 22.27
N LEU A 89 2.37 -5.92 21.66
CA LEU A 89 3.65 -6.56 21.33
C LEU A 89 4.38 -6.92 22.62
N SER A 90 5.17 -8.01 22.61
CA SER A 90 5.89 -8.43 23.80
C SER A 90 6.82 -7.32 24.32
N PRO A 91 6.93 -7.09 25.65
CA PRO A 91 7.78 -6.03 26.18
C PRO A 91 9.25 -6.13 25.75
N THR A 92 9.76 -7.37 25.61
CA THR A 92 11.11 -7.64 25.11
C THR A 92 11.28 -7.13 23.69
N LEU A 93 10.34 -7.43 22.80
CA LEU A 93 10.42 -6.99 21.41
C LEU A 93 10.15 -5.48 21.29
N GLN A 94 9.24 -4.90 22.07
CA GLN A 94 9.08 -3.44 22.13
C GLN A 94 10.40 -2.75 22.50
N LYS A 95 11.09 -3.26 23.52
CA LYS A 95 12.38 -2.72 23.95
C LYS A 95 13.42 -2.81 22.84
N GLU A 96 13.57 -3.98 22.23
CA GLU A 96 14.52 -4.18 21.11
C GLU A 96 14.24 -3.21 19.95
N LEU A 97 12.99 -3.09 19.52
CA LEU A 97 12.62 -2.22 18.40
C LEU A 97 12.87 -0.74 18.70
N LEU A 98 12.69 -0.32 19.95
CA LEU A 98 12.97 1.06 20.38
C LEU A 98 14.47 1.34 20.51
N GLU A 99 15.25 0.37 21.01
CA GLU A 99 16.70 0.53 21.18
C GLU A 99 17.44 0.58 19.85
N ASN A 100 16.97 -0.19 18.85
CA ASN A 100 17.61 -0.24 17.54
C ASN A 100 17.19 0.89 16.58
N ASP A 101 16.07 1.59 16.83
CA ASP A 101 15.50 2.64 15.95
C ASP A 101 15.50 2.26 14.44
N TYR A 102 15.04 1.03 14.14
CA TYR A 102 15.13 0.47 12.79
C TYR A 102 14.51 1.36 11.71
N ILE A 103 15.23 1.51 10.59
CA ILE A 103 14.79 2.22 9.39
C ILE A 103 14.41 1.21 8.32
N VAL A 104 13.18 1.27 7.84
CA VAL A 104 12.64 0.39 6.81
C VAL A 104 12.60 1.12 5.47
N HIS A 105 13.07 0.44 4.43
CA HIS A 105 12.95 0.86 3.04
C HIS A 105 11.66 0.32 2.43
N HIS A 106 10.88 1.19 1.79
CA HIS A 106 9.60 0.85 1.17
C HIS A 106 9.67 0.95 -0.36
N SER A 107 9.30 -0.13 -1.06
CA SER A 107 9.28 -0.23 -2.53
C SER A 107 7.92 -0.66 -3.07
N ILE A 108 7.49 -0.01 -4.15
CA ILE A 108 6.30 -0.42 -4.88
C ILE A 108 6.56 -1.73 -5.62
N ALA A 109 7.68 -1.90 -6.35
CA ALA A 109 8.02 -3.15 -7.04
C ALA A 109 8.00 -4.35 -6.11
N HIS A 110 8.53 -4.19 -4.90
CA HIS A 110 8.55 -5.26 -3.90
C HIS A 110 7.13 -5.81 -3.69
N SER A 111 6.18 -4.93 -3.34
CA SER A 111 4.78 -5.34 -3.14
C SER A 111 4.11 -5.91 -4.39
N ARG A 112 4.48 -5.42 -5.59
CA ARG A 112 3.91 -5.91 -6.87
C ARG A 112 4.42 -7.31 -7.18
N LYS A 113 5.72 -7.55 -6.98
CA LYS A 113 6.32 -8.88 -7.08
C LYS A 113 5.70 -9.84 -6.06
N LEU A 114 5.54 -9.42 -4.80
CA LEU A 114 4.87 -10.24 -3.78
C LEU A 114 3.42 -10.59 -4.16
N GLY A 115 2.66 -9.63 -4.71
CA GLY A 115 1.25 -9.84 -5.07
C GLY A 115 1.05 -10.70 -6.33
N SER A 116 2.06 -10.78 -7.19
CA SER A 116 1.99 -11.57 -8.42
C SER A 116 3.37 -12.07 -8.87
N PRO A 117 3.97 -13.02 -8.13
CA PRO A 117 5.38 -13.39 -8.28
C PRO A 117 5.73 -13.94 -9.65
N GLU A 118 4.89 -14.82 -10.22
CA GLU A 118 5.14 -15.41 -11.54
C GLU A 118 5.12 -14.37 -12.67
N PHE A 119 4.17 -13.43 -12.60
CA PHE A 119 4.03 -12.38 -13.61
C PHE A 119 5.18 -11.35 -13.53
N PHE A 120 5.67 -11.08 -12.32
CA PHE A 120 6.76 -10.14 -12.06
C PHE A 120 8.06 -10.85 -11.67
N LYS A 121 8.31 -12.06 -12.18
CA LYS A 121 9.49 -12.86 -11.82
C LYS A 121 10.81 -12.12 -12.13
N ASP A 122 10.84 -11.42 -13.26
CA ASP A 122 11.98 -10.67 -13.79
C ASP A 122 12.05 -9.23 -13.23
N LEU A 123 11.08 -8.83 -12.39
CA LEU A 123 11.13 -7.54 -11.70
C LEU A 123 12.16 -7.65 -10.56
N ASP A 124 13.16 -6.79 -10.59
CA ASP A 124 14.10 -6.60 -9.49
C ASP A 124 13.77 -5.29 -8.75
N PRO A 125 13.24 -5.37 -7.51
CA PRO A 125 12.90 -4.19 -6.73
C PRO A 125 14.11 -3.30 -6.38
N THR A 126 15.33 -3.85 -6.37
CA THR A 126 16.54 -3.07 -6.07
C THR A 126 16.92 -2.12 -7.21
N ASN A 127 16.44 -2.40 -8.42
CA ASN A 127 16.66 -1.61 -9.63
C ASN A 127 15.63 -0.48 -9.83
N GLU A 128 14.72 -0.23 -8.88
CA GLU A 128 13.74 0.89 -8.95
C GLU A 128 14.34 2.28 -8.72
N GLY A 129 15.61 2.36 -8.31
CA GLY A 129 16.21 3.60 -7.83
C GLY A 129 15.93 3.81 -6.34
N HIS A 130 15.26 4.92 -5.99
CA HIS A 130 15.08 5.29 -4.59
C HIS A 130 13.88 4.59 -3.93
N MET A 131 14.11 4.03 -2.74
CA MET A 131 13.07 3.51 -1.84
C MET A 131 12.84 4.51 -0.71
N ALA A 132 11.58 4.70 -0.30
CA ALA A 132 11.29 5.62 0.80
C ALA A 132 11.76 5.04 2.14
N ARG A 133 12.38 5.89 2.96
CA ARG A 133 12.94 5.53 4.27
C ARG A 133 12.05 6.01 5.40
N HIS A 134 11.61 5.07 6.24
CA HIS A 134 10.73 5.36 7.37
C HIS A 134 11.18 4.60 8.60
N ARG A 135 11.11 5.23 9.78
CA ARG A 135 11.26 4.51 11.05
C ARG A 135 10.18 3.45 11.18
N LEU A 136 10.56 2.26 11.63
CA LEU A 136 9.66 1.15 11.87
C LEU A 136 8.66 1.47 12.97
N ILE A 137 9.10 2.11 14.05
CA ILE A 137 8.23 2.54 15.15
C ILE A 137 8.04 4.05 15.07
N GLN A 138 6.78 4.50 15.06
CA GLN A 138 6.43 5.90 14.90
C GLN A 138 5.44 6.36 15.96
N ILE A 139 5.46 7.66 16.27
CA ILE A 139 4.43 8.31 17.08
C ILE A 139 3.35 8.86 16.13
N HIS A 140 2.12 8.40 16.29
CA HIS A 140 0.97 8.99 15.62
C HIS A 140 0.60 10.29 16.34
N GLU A 141 1.12 11.42 15.83
CA GLU A 141 1.01 12.74 16.45
C GLU A 141 -0.39 13.11 16.95
N PRO A 142 -1.47 12.95 16.16
CA PRO A 142 -2.82 13.33 16.62
C PRO A 142 -3.30 12.59 17.87
N SER A 143 -2.80 11.37 18.13
CA SER A 143 -3.23 10.57 19.28
C SER A 143 -2.14 10.29 20.31
N GLY A 144 -0.89 10.68 20.04
CA GLY A 144 0.28 10.38 20.89
C GLY A 144 0.63 8.89 21.01
N ARG A 145 -0.06 7.99 20.29
CA ARG A 145 0.15 6.54 20.36
C ARG A 145 1.32 6.12 19.49
N ARG A 146 2.10 5.14 19.93
CA ARG A 146 3.06 4.49 19.04
C ARG A 146 2.34 3.56 18.06
N ASN A 147 2.97 3.30 16.93
CA ASN A 147 2.51 2.33 15.95
C ASN A 147 3.68 1.64 15.24
N ILE A 148 3.42 0.45 14.70
CA ILE A 148 4.35 -0.29 13.85
C ILE A 148 4.08 0.09 12.39
N TYR A 149 4.94 0.94 11.81
CA TYR A 149 4.83 1.41 10.44
C TYR A 149 5.49 0.41 9.48
N ILE A 150 4.76 -0.67 9.19
CA ILE A 150 5.16 -1.75 8.29
C ILE A 150 4.08 -1.95 7.21
N ALA A 151 4.46 -2.46 6.04
CA ALA A 151 3.53 -2.71 4.94
C ALA A 151 4.07 -3.81 4.02
N ALA A 152 3.24 -4.32 3.11
CA ALA A 152 3.72 -5.14 1.98
C ALA A 152 4.74 -4.42 1.07
N HIS A 153 4.93 -3.10 1.26
CA HIS A 153 5.99 -2.32 0.60
C HIS A 153 7.35 -2.44 1.31
N SER A 154 7.38 -2.84 2.58
CA SER A 154 8.59 -2.95 3.39
C SER A 154 9.52 -4.00 2.80
N HIS A 155 10.60 -3.54 2.17
CA HIS A 155 11.54 -4.37 1.43
C HIS A 155 12.67 -4.89 2.35
N HIS A 156 13.36 -3.97 3.03
CA HIS A 156 14.47 -4.32 3.91
C HIS A 156 14.66 -3.28 5.02
N ILE A 157 15.43 -3.66 6.04
CA ILE A 157 15.83 -2.81 7.16
C ILE A 157 17.29 -2.39 6.96
N GLU A 158 17.55 -1.09 7.05
CA GLU A 158 18.89 -0.52 6.87
C GLU A 158 19.87 -1.05 7.92
N GLY A 159 21.06 -1.48 7.48
CA GLY A 159 22.11 -1.98 8.38
C GLY A 159 21.85 -3.35 9.00
N VAL A 160 20.76 -4.03 8.63
CA VAL A 160 20.42 -5.40 9.07
C VAL A 160 20.67 -6.38 7.92
N SER A 161 21.16 -7.59 8.22
CA SER A 161 21.36 -8.61 7.18
C SER A 161 20.04 -8.96 6.49
N GLU A 162 20.10 -9.38 5.23
CA GLU A 162 18.91 -9.68 4.42
C GLU A 162 18.00 -10.71 5.11
N GLU A 163 18.57 -11.78 5.65
CA GLU A 163 17.81 -12.86 6.30
C GLU A 163 17.10 -12.37 7.55
N LYS A 164 17.81 -11.64 8.43
CA LYS A 164 17.26 -11.08 9.66
C LYS A 164 16.21 -10.01 9.36
N SER A 165 16.45 -9.19 8.35
CA SER A 165 15.52 -8.17 7.89
C SER A 165 14.22 -8.82 7.40
N ALA A 166 14.32 -9.84 6.54
CA ALA A 166 13.16 -10.56 6.02
C ALA A 166 12.38 -11.27 7.14
N GLU A 167 13.06 -11.92 8.07
CA GLU A 167 12.44 -12.57 9.24
C GLU A 167 11.69 -11.56 10.12
N LEU A 168 12.31 -10.42 10.44
CA LEU A 168 11.69 -9.40 11.29
C LEU A 168 10.50 -8.74 10.60
N ILE A 169 10.62 -8.37 9.32
CA ILE A 169 9.50 -7.80 8.53
C ILE A 169 8.34 -8.79 8.49
N LYS A 170 8.61 -10.07 8.21
CA LYS A 170 7.58 -11.11 8.19
C LYS A 170 6.91 -11.26 9.56
N THR A 171 7.70 -11.33 10.63
CA THR A 171 7.20 -11.46 12.01
C THR A 171 6.27 -10.32 12.38
N LEU A 172 6.64 -9.08 12.04
CA LEU A 172 5.83 -7.90 12.34
C LEU A 172 4.58 -7.82 11.46
N LEU A 173 4.66 -8.16 10.17
CA LEU A 173 3.49 -8.25 9.29
C LEU A 173 2.50 -9.33 9.77
N ASP A 174 3.00 -10.51 10.15
CA ASP A 174 2.17 -11.60 10.69
C ASP A 174 1.50 -11.15 12.01
N HIS A 175 2.20 -10.39 12.85
CA HIS A 175 1.65 -9.84 14.08
C HIS A 175 0.58 -8.77 13.83
N VAL A 176 0.90 -7.71 13.07
CA VAL A 176 -0.01 -6.57 12.86
C VAL A 176 -1.28 -6.95 12.08
N THR A 177 -1.27 -8.07 11.36
CA THR A 177 -2.41 -8.55 10.56
C THR A 177 -3.23 -9.66 11.23
N GLN A 178 -2.95 -9.98 12.50
CA GLN A 178 -3.77 -10.91 13.27
C GLN A 178 -5.24 -10.45 13.35
N LYS A 179 -6.18 -11.40 13.33
CA LYS A 179 -7.63 -11.12 13.35
C LYS A 179 -8.10 -10.19 14.47
N LYS A 180 -7.41 -10.19 15.63
CA LYS A 180 -7.75 -9.31 16.75
C LYS A 180 -7.42 -7.83 16.52
N TYR A 181 -6.57 -7.52 15.54
CA TYR A 181 -6.24 -6.15 15.14
C TYR A 181 -6.93 -5.73 13.86
N THR A 182 -7.67 -6.64 13.21
CA THR A 182 -8.26 -6.39 11.90
C THR A 182 -9.78 -6.32 11.94
N ILE A 183 -10.32 -5.49 11.04
CA ILE A 183 -11.75 -5.43 10.75
C ILE A 183 -11.94 -5.57 9.24
N SER A 184 -13.02 -6.23 8.83
CA SER A 184 -13.46 -6.27 7.43
C SER A 184 -14.66 -5.36 7.27
N VAL A 185 -14.56 -4.39 6.37
CA VAL A 185 -15.65 -3.45 6.06
C VAL A 185 -16.26 -3.82 4.72
N GLU A 186 -17.53 -4.23 4.77
CA GLU A 186 -18.35 -4.48 3.60
C GLU A 186 -18.85 -3.17 3.00
N TRP A 187 -18.78 -3.07 1.67
CA TRP A 187 -19.44 -2.01 0.91
C TRP A 187 -20.91 -2.38 0.72
N LYS A 188 -21.82 -1.53 1.18
CA LYS A 188 -23.25 -1.85 1.22
C LYS A 188 -23.99 -1.26 0.02
N GLN A 189 -23.57 -0.09 -0.45
CA GLN A 189 -24.24 0.60 -1.54
C GLN A 189 -23.30 1.53 -2.30
N PRO A 190 -23.63 1.87 -3.56
CA PRO A 190 -23.05 3.04 -4.21
C PRO A 190 -23.16 4.27 -3.31
N THR A 191 -22.17 5.16 -3.39
CA THR A 191 -21.98 6.36 -2.55
C THR A 191 -21.39 6.13 -1.16
N ASP A 192 -21.30 4.88 -0.68
CA ASP A 192 -20.53 4.58 0.52
C ASP A 192 -19.11 5.15 0.40
N MET A 193 -18.59 5.65 1.52
CA MET A 193 -17.28 6.27 1.59
C MET A 193 -16.57 5.81 2.85
N ILE A 194 -15.32 5.38 2.67
CA ILE A 194 -14.43 5.03 3.77
C ILE A 194 -13.26 6.00 3.75
N ILE A 195 -12.94 6.54 4.92
CA ILE A 195 -11.78 7.39 5.15
C ILE A 195 -10.93 6.73 6.23
N TRP A 196 -9.64 6.56 5.98
CA TRP A 196 -8.71 5.98 6.95
C TRP A 196 -7.40 6.75 7.00
N ASP A 197 -6.69 6.59 8.12
CA ASP A 197 -5.42 7.26 8.41
C ASP A 197 -4.24 6.30 8.18
N ASN A 198 -3.55 6.47 7.04
CA ASN A 198 -2.39 5.68 6.65
C ASN A 198 -1.21 5.79 7.63
N ARG A 199 -1.21 6.76 8.55
CA ARG A 199 -0.14 6.90 9.55
C ARG A 199 -0.25 5.87 10.68
N CYS A 200 -1.38 5.18 10.80
CA CYS A 200 -1.59 4.18 11.84
C CYS A 200 -2.40 2.95 11.41
N THR A 201 -2.84 2.86 10.15
CA THR A 201 -3.60 1.71 9.67
C THR A 201 -2.96 1.09 8.43
N LEU A 202 -2.86 -0.23 8.41
CA LEU A 202 -2.70 -0.98 7.17
C LEU A 202 -4.09 -1.30 6.61
N HIS A 203 -4.17 -1.55 5.31
CA HIS A 203 -5.41 -1.98 4.68
C HIS A 203 -5.15 -2.90 3.49
N ARG A 204 -6.18 -3.63 3.05
CA ARG A 204 -6.15 -4.41 1.81
C ARG A 204 -7.53 -4.50 1.16
N ALA A 205 -7.55 -4.67 -0.15
CA ALA A 205 -8.74 -5.08 -0.87
C ALA A 205 -8.92 -6.60 -0.78
N ASN A 206 -10.11 -7.07 -0.41
CA ASN A 206 -10.44 -8.48 -0.54
C ASN A 206 -10.83 -8.80 -1.98
N GLY A 207 -10.34 -9.93 -2.47
CA GLY A 207 -10.81 -10.51 -3.72
C GLY A 207 -12.23 -11.08 -3.58
N GLY A 208 -12.67 -11.78 -4.61
CA GLY A 208 -13.93 -12.52 -4.57
C GLY A 208 -14.43 -12.97 -5.93
N ALA A 209 -15.61 -13.58 -5.92
CA ALA A 209 -16.27 -14.08 -7.13
C ALA A 209 -16.67 -12.96 -8.13
N PHE A 210 -16.51 -11.69 -7.75
CA PHE A 210 -16.75 -10.56 -8.64
C PHE A 210 -15.69 -10.35 -9.72
N GLU A 211 -14.46 -10.84 -9.50
CA GLU A 211 -13.34 -10.61 -10.41
C GLU A 211 -13.63 -11.21 -11.79
N GLY A 212 -13.45 -10.41 -12.85
CA GLY A 212 -13.75 -10.81 -14.23
C GLY A 212 -15.25 -10.93 -14.57
N LYS A 213 -16.16 -10.73 -13.60
CA LYS A 213 -17.61 -10.92 -13.79
C LYS A 213 -18.43 -9.65 -13.53
N TYR A 214 -18.18 -8.97 -12.41
CA TYR A 214 -18.91 -7.77 -12.02
C TYR A 214 -17.99 -6.57 -11.93
N ARG A 215 -18.55 -5.42 -12.25
CA ARG A 215 -17.88 -4.13 -12.10
C ARG A 215 -17.80 -3.76 -10.61
N ARG A 216 -16.65 -3.24 -10.23
CA ARG A 216 -16.34 -2.65 -8.93
C ARG A 216 -15.60 -1.35 -9.22
N ASP A 217 -16.32 -0.24 -9.29
CA ASP A 217 -15.77 1.10 -9.52
C ASP A 217 -15.60 1.82 -8.19
N LEU A 218 -14.41 1.74 -7.62
CA LEU A 218 -14.01 2.52 -6.46
C LEU A 218 -13.02 3.60 -6.86
N ARG A 219 -13.24 4.82 -6.36
CA ARG A 219 -12.42 5.98 -6.71
C ARG A 219 -11.82 6.58 -5.46
N ARG A 220 -10.50 6.80 -5.48
CA ARG A 220 -9.75 7.27 -4.31
C ARG A 220 -9.12 8.61 -4.56
N THR A 221 -9.15 9.47 -3.56
CA THR A 221 -8.19 10.58 -3.42
C THR A 221 -7.35 10.37 -2.17
N THR A 222 -6.12 10.86 -2.19
CA THR A 222 -5.17 10.70 -1.09
C THR A 222 -4.62 12.06 -0.70
N VAL A 223 -4.65 12.33 0.60
CA VAL A 223 -4.13 13.55 1.22
C VAL A 223 -2.71 13.27 1.68
N HIS A 224 -1.79 14.20 1.41
CA HIS A 224 -0.42 14.04 1.90
C HIS A 224 -0.33 14.25 3.41
N ASP A 225 0.63 13.60 4.04
CA ASP A 225 0.95 13.82 5.44
C ASP A 225 1.51 15.23 5.65
N THR A 226 1.10 15.86 6.75
CA THR A 226 1.54 17.18 7.21
C THR A 226 2.12 17.13 8.62
N SER A 227 2.28 15.94 9.19
CA SER A 227 2.96 15.71 10.47
C SER A 227 4.43 16.13 10.40
N SER A 228 5.06 16.28 11.57
CA SER A 228 6.51 16.56 11.65
C SER A 228 7.37 15.45 11.05
N THR A 229 6.81 14.25 10.89
CA THR A 229 7.47 13.08 10.29
C THR A 229 6.99 12.77 8.87
N ALA A 230 6.24 13.67 8.21
CA ALA A 230 5.59 13.43 6.92
C ALA A 230 6.52 12.94 5.79
N TRP A 231 7.81 13.26 5.88
CA TRP A 231 8.85 12.88 4.92
C TRP A 231 9.70 11.70 5.38
N GLY A 232 9.42 11.11 6.55
CA GLY A 232 10.27 10.07 7.13
C GLY A 232 11.71 10.54 7.30
N LEU A 233 12.64 9.82 6.68
CA LEU A 233 14.07 10.14 6.62
C LEU A 233 14.53 10.40 5.18
N ASN A 234 13.63 10.97 4.36
CA ASN A 234 13.88 11.31 2.96
C ASN A 234 14.08 12.82 2.84
N GLU A 235 15.08 13.25 2.06
CA GLU A 235 15.30 14.67 1.81
C GLU A 235 14.27 15.21 0.82
N ILE A 236 13.79 16.44 1.05
CA ILE A 236 12.83 17.10 0.15
C ILE A 236 13.46 17.35 -1.23
N ALA A 237 14.78 17.60 -1.28
CA ALA A 237 15.53 17.82 -2.52
C ALA A 237 15.58 16.57 -3.41
N ASP A 238 15.52 15.37 -2.84
CA ASP A 238 15.54 14.10 -3.59
C ASP A 238 14.26 13.87 -4.40
N THR A 239 13.26 14.75 -4.27
CA THR A 239 11.93 14.59 -4.87
C THR A 239 11.82 15.13 -6.30
N GLU A 240 12.76 15.97 -6.75
CA GLU A 240 12.71 16.58 -8.09
C GLU A 240 12.80 15.53 -9.21
N ASN A 241 13.42 14.38 -8.94
CA ASN A 241 13.57 13.26 -9.86
C ASN A 241 12.95 11.93 -9.35
N TRP A 242 12.13 11.97 -8.30
CA TRP A 242 11.56 10.76 -7.71
C TRP A 242 10.43 10.19 -8.59
N VAL A 243 10.79 9.30 -9.52
CA VAL A 243 9.84 8.59 -10.37
C VAL A 243 9.51 7.24 -9.75
N VAL A 244 8.52 7.23 -8.87
CA VAL A 244 7.92 5.99 -8.38
C VAL A 244 7.24 5.22 -9.52
N ASN A 245 7.27 3.89 -9.42
CA ASN A 245 6.48 2.97 -10.24
C ASN A 245 7.00 2.70 -11.67
N ARG A 246 8.16 3.24 -12.06
CA ARG A 246 8.70 3.05 -13.43
C ARG A 246 9.05 1.59 -13.72
N ALA A 247 9.75 0.91 -12.81
CA ALA A 247 10.15 -0.48 -13.06
C ALA A 247 8.95 -1.43 -13.02
N ALA A 248 8.10 -1.32 -11.99
CA ALA A 248 6.90 -2.15 -11.87
C ALA A 248 5.92 -1.95 -13.05
N THR A 249 5.75 -0.71 -13.54
CA THR A 249 4.86 -0.47 -14.70
C THR A 249 5.48 -0.94 -16.02
N ARG A 250 6.79 -0.73 -16.22
CA ARG A 250 7.51 -1.29 -17.38
C ARG A 250 7.49 -2.82 -17.40
N ALA A 251 7.71 -3.46 -16.26
CA ALA A 251 7.61 -4.91 -16.13
C ALA A 251 6.21 -5.40 -16.51
N ALA A 252 5.16 -4.67 -16.10
CA ALA A 252 3.79 -4.97 -16.54
C ALA A 252 3.60 -4.79 -18.06
N GLY A 253 4.18 -3.77 -18.68
CA GLY A 253 4.12 -3.57 -20.13
C GLY A 253 4.92 -4.59 -20.95
N ASN A 254 5.99 -5.13 -20.38
CA ASN A 254 6.92 -6.04 -21.06
C ASN A 254 6.60 -7.54 -20.88
N ALA A 255 5.79 -7.90 -19.88
CA ALA A 255 5.25 -9.24 -19.72
C ALA A 255 4.18 -9.51 -20.79
N LYS A 256 4.64 -9.87 -22.00
CA LYS A 256 3.83 -10.39 -23.11
C LYS A 256 4.16 -11.85 -23.37
#